data_AF-A0A9K3GKP3-F1
#
_entry.id   AF-A0A9K3GKP3-F1
#
_cell.length_a   1.000
_cell.length_b   1.000
_cell.length_c   1.000
_cell.angle_alpha   90.00
_cell.angle_beta   90.00
_cell.angle_gamma   90.00
#
_symmetry.space_group_name_H-M   'P 1'
#
loop_
_entity.id
_entity.type
_entity.pdbx_description
1 polymer ?
#
loop_
_entity_poly.entity_id
_entity_poly.type
_entity_poly.pdbx_seq_one_letter_code
_entity_poly.pdbx_strand_id
1 'polypeptide(L)'
;DFDYNNADWGLLILCTLLSIAVQFFNNLGNYLSWIVGARWRRALTETIQDVYLRPENFYRVCRISGLDTPESRISNDLKQFVAMICGSNEPTVVGLLFTTSGVINQLCIMVPFLYKSLKNFSLGLSLAPYIYMFLVIALLSRVSRALVRPTYKQEQLEGDFRFHHTVVRENCESIAFYGGDKQEEERADGMLTEVVSNTHRVIDASTLPMLIQQFQASFGGFLFNYVMGIGFLFDPSCIPAETLAFQQIVVQTICASVTSISASIPALNVVFGVMQRITDLLSTLGIRTGVSKHGEPPVVVPEPRDADPSDESTDYMTEGETGTMGIVDVYQQSAPVRGGEREREGENGSDDTLPLFMDRVTINTPDGQPLLRDISFRVGKGESLAIVGNSGCGKSSILRVLAGLWQAADGRVNLPSDSFFVPQAPYLSMASLQAQVMYPMRVPDS
;
A
#
# COMPACT_ATOMS: atom_id res chain seq x y z
N ASP A 1 0.27 -11.41 -64.26
CA ASP A 1 -0.14 -10.00 -64.40
C ASP A 1 -1.21 -9.67 -63.38
N PHE A 2 -0.83 -8.95 -62.32
CA PHE A 2 -1.77 -8.39 -61.36
C PHE A 2 -2.41 -7.18 -62.03
N ASP A 3 -3.66 -7.30 -62.46
CA ASP A 3 -4.36 -6.27 -63.21
C ASP A 3 -4.69 -5.08 -62.28
N TYR A 4 -3.82 -4.06 -62.28
CA TYR A 4 -3.95 -2.83 -61.45
C TYR A 4 -5.28 -2.09 -61.66
N ASN A 5 -5.97 -2.36 -62.77
CA ASN A 5 -7.26 -1.75 -63.11
C ASN A 5 -8.47 -2.40 -62.44
N ASN A 6 -8.32 -3.58 -61.83
CA ASN A 6 -9.38 -4.29 -61.08
C ASN A 6 -9.25 -4.15 -59.56
N ALA A 7 -8.32 -3.34 -59.06
CA ALA A 7 -8.22 -3.06 -57.64
C ALA A 7 -9.30 -2.05 -57.22
N ASP A 8 -10.15 -2.43 -56.26
CA ASP A 8 -11.12 -1.52 -55.63
C ASP A 8 -10.39 -0.48 -54.75
N TRP A 9 -9.78 0.53 -55.39
CA TRP A 9 -9.08 1.63 -54.72
C TRP A 9 -9.95 2.35 -53.69
N GLY A 10 -11.28 2.40 -53.92
CA GLY A 10 -12.24 2.95 -52.97
C GLY A 10 -12.31 2.16 -51.66
N LEU A 11 -12.24 0.83 -51.72
CA LEU A 11 -12.22 -0.03 -50.53
C LEU A 11 -10.92 0.15 -49.74
N LEU A 12 -9.79 0.26 -50.43
CA LEU A 12 -8.48 0.52 -49.82
C LEU A 12 -8.44 1.86 -49.08
N ILE A 13 -8.97 2.93 -49.69
CA ILE A 13 -9.06 4.25 -49.07
C ILE A 13 -10.00 4.21 -47.86
N LEU A 14 -11.15 3.51 -47.97
CA LEU A 14 -12.07 3.36 -46.85
C LEU A 14 -11.44 2.61 -45.67
N CYS A 15 -10.76 1.49 -45.93
CA CYS A 15 -10.07 0.70 -44.90
C CYS A 15 -8.95 1.48 -44.21
N THR A 16 -8.18 2.28 -44.97
CA THR A 16 -7.12 3.12 -44.40
C THR A 16 -7.69 4.24 -43.53
N LEU A 17 -8.75 4.92 -43.98
CA LEU A 17 -9.44 5.94 -43.18
C LEU A 17 -10.05 5.37 -41.89
N LEU A 18 -10.69 4.19 -41.98
CA LEU A 18 -11.20 3.49 -40.80
C LEU A 18 -10.08 3.11 -39.83
N SER A 19 -8.94 2.63 -40.34
CA SER A 19 -7.79 2.29 -39.49
C SER A 19 -7.24 3.51 -38.76
N ILE A 20 -7.12 4.66 -39.46
CA ILE A 20 -6.71 5.92 -38.86
C ILE A 20 -7.71 6.36 -37.78
N ALA A 21 -9.01 6.28 -38.07
CA ALA A 21 -10.04 6.65 -37.11
C ALA A 21 -9.98 5.78 -35.84
N VAL A 22 -9.83 4.46 -35.98
CA VAL A 22 -9.67 3.53 -34.85
C VAL A 22 -8.44 3.89 -34.01
N GLN A 23 -7.30 4.17 -34.64
CA GLN A 23 -6.09 4.57 -33.92
C GLN A 23 -6.26 5.92 -33.22
N PHE A 24 -6.94 6.88 -33.84
CA PHE A 24 -7.23 8.16 -33.22
C PHE A 24 -8.08 7.99 -31.96
N PHE A 25 -9.16 7.21 -32.00
CA PHE A 25 -10.01 6.97 -30.83
C PHE A 25 -9.30 6.20 -29.72
N ASN A 26 -8.45 5.23 -30.06
CA ASN A 26 -7.63 4.52 -29.06
C ASN A 26 -6.69 5.47 -28.32
N ASN A 27 -5.99 6.33 -29.07
CA ASN A 27 -5.07 7.32 -28.47
C ASN A 27 -5.82 8.38 -27.66
N LEU A 28 -7.00 8.82 -28.13
CA LEU A 28 -7.86 9.72 -27.38
C LEU A 28 -8.34 9.08 -26.07
N GLY A 29 -8.72 7.79 -26.10
CA GLY A 29 -9.08 7.03 -24.91
C GLY A 29 -7.95 6.97 -23.89
N ASN A 30 -6.71 6.70 -24.33
CA ASN A 30 -5.53 6.71 -23.46
C ASN A 30 -5.29 8.09 -22.85
N TYR A 31 -5.37 9.16 -23.64
CA TYR A 31 -5.20 10.53 -23.17
C TYR A 31 -6.25 10.91 -22.10
N LEU A 32 -7.52 10.59 -22.33
CA LEU A 32 -8.59 10.82 -21.37
C LEU A 32 -8.37 10.01 -20.08
N SER A 33 -7.92 8.75 -20.22
CA SER A 33 -7.57 7.89 -19.09
C SER A 33 -6.45 8.51 -18.24
N TRP A 34 -5.43 9.11 -18.86
CA TRP A 34 -4.35 9.81 -18.13
C TRP A 34 -4.85 11.02 -17.35
N ILE A 35 -5.75 11.82 -17.93
CA ILE A 35 -6.35 12.97 -17.24
C ILE A 35 -7.16 12.51 -16.04
N VAL A 36 -8.00 11.49 -16.23
CA VAL A 36 -8.81 10.91 -15.14
C VAL A 36 -7.90 10.35 -14.06
N GLY A 37 -6.83 9.64 -14.43
CA GLY A 37 -5.82 9.14 -13.51
C GLY A 37 -5.15 10.23 -12.68
N ALA A 38 -4.75 11.34 -13.31
CA ALA A 38 -4.15 12.46 -12.59
C ALA A 38 -5.11 13.10 -11.59
N ARG A 39 -6.38 13.30 -11.98
CA ARG A 39 -7.42 13.84 -11.08
C ARG A 39 -7.76 12.88 -9.95
N TRP A 40 -7.85 11.59 -10.25
CA TRP A 40 -8.16 10.58 -9.25
C TRP A 40 -7.02 10.42 -8.24
N ARG A 41 -5.76 10.43 -8.70
CA ARG A 41 -4.59 10.43 -7.81
C ARG A 41 -4.66 11.59 -6.82
N ARG A 42 -4.95 12.80 -7.32
CA ARG A 42 -5.09 13.98 -6.46
C ARG A 42 -6.17 13.77 -5.39
N ALA A 43 -7.39 13.41 -5.81
CA ALA A 43 -8.50 13.22 -4.90
C ALA A 43 -8.24 12.10 -3.86
N LEU A 44 -7.64 10.99 -4.30
CA LEU A 44 -7.32 9.85 -3.43
C LEU A 44 -6.24 10.21 -2.41
N THR A 45 -5.15 10.85 -2.86
CA THR A 45 -4.07 11.29 -1.96
C THR A 45 -4.57 12.35 -0.98
N GLU A 46 -5.33 13.36 -1.43
CA GLU A 46 -5.92 14.38 -0.54
C GLU A 46 -6.80 13.73 0.54
N THR A 47 -7.69 12.80 0.16
CA THR A 47 -8.58 12.10 1.11
C THR A 47 -7.80 11.28 2.14
N ILE A 48 -6.80 10.50 1.70
CA ILE A 48 -6.01 9.66 2.61
C ILE A 48 -5.13 10.54 3.49
N GLN A 49 -4.54 11.60 2.94
CA GLN A 49 -3.70 12.54 3.68
C GLN A 49 -4.50 13.29 4.75
N ASP A 50 -5.73 13.70 4.45
CA ASP A 50 -6.63 14.35 5.43
C ASP A 50 -6.97 13.44 6.60
N VAL A 51 -7.11 12.12 6.38
CA VAL A 51 -7.35 11.16 7.47
C VAL A 51 -6.05 10.83 8.21
N TYR A 52 -4.94 10.69 7.49
CA TYR A 52 -3.62 10.41 8.05
C TYR A 52 -3.17 11.53 8.99
N LEU A 53 -3.29 12.80 8.58
CA LEU A 53 -2.86 13.98 9.34
C LEU A 53 -3.80 14.38 10.48
N ARG A 54 -4.84 13.59 10.79
CA ARG A 54 -5.64 13.83 12.00
C ARG A 54 -4.77 13.62 13.26
N PRO A 55 -4.95 14.42 14.32
CA PRO A 55 -4.04 14.48 15.47
C PRO A 55 -3.65 13.12 16.08
N GLU A 56 -4.58 12.18 16.13
CA GLU A 56 -4.36 10.84 16.71
C GLU A 56 -3.76 9.84 15.71
N ASN A 57 -4.03 10.01 14.41
CA ASN A 57 -3.79 8.97 13.41
C ASN A 57 -2.33 8.89 12.98
N PHE A 58 -1.67 10.00 12.66
CA PHE A 58 -0.28 9.96 12.21
C PHE A 58 0.64 9.41 13.31
N TYR A 59 0.42 9.80 14.56
CA TYR A 59 1.19 9.30 15.70
C TYR A 59 0.96 7.80 15.91
N ARG A 60 -0.30 7.35 15.87
CA ARG A 60 -0.65 5.93 16.01
C ARG A 60 -0.06 5.08 14.89
N VAL A 61 -0.10 5.56 13.65
CA VAL A 61 0.47 4.83 12.51
C VAL A 61 1.99 4.68 12.68
N CYS A 62 2.71 5.77 12.93
CA CYS A 62 4.17 5.75 13.02
C CYS A 62 4.73 5.07 14.28
N ARG A 63 3.99 5.03 15.39
CA ARG A 63 4.53 4.59 16.69
C ARG A 63 3.84 3.37 17.30
N ILE A 64 2.62 3.03 16.88
CA ILE A 64 1.80 2.00 17.56
C ILE A 64 1.40 0.87 16.59
N SER A 65 1.16 1.18 15.31
CA SER A 65 0.48 0.23 14.42
C SER A 65 1.35 -0.89 13.82
N GLY A 66 2.66 -0.90 14.09
CA GLY A 66 3.59 -1.85 13.47
C GLY A 66 3.60 -1.81 11.94
N LEU A 67 3.07 -0.73 11.33
CA LEU A 67 2.97 -0.60 9.89
C LEU A 67 4.30 -0.11 9.32
N ASP A 68 4.98 -0.99 8.58
CA ASP A 68 6.23 -0.62 7.92
C ASP A 68 5.98 0.42 6.81
N THR A 69 6.78 1.49 6.85
CA THR A 69 6.92 2.58 5.86
C THR A 69 5.61 3.21 5.35
N PRO A 70 4.81 3.89 6.21
CA PRO A 70 3.57 4.57 5.80
C PRO A 70 3.78 5.61 4.70
N GLU A 71 4.92 6.30 4.70
CA GLU A 71 5.32 7.27 3.69
C GLU A 71 5.45 6.65 2.29
N SER A 72 5.99 5.44 2.19
CA SER A 72 6.09 4.70 0.93
C SER A 72 4.71 4.29 0.42
N ARG A 73 3.79 3.93 1.32
CA ARG A 73 2.41 3.59 0.95
C ARG A 73 1.65 4.79 0.39
N ILE A 74 1.74 5.95 1.05
CA ILE A 74 1.03 7.16 0.59
C ILE A 74 1.65 7.72 -0.70
N SER A 75 2.98 7.70 -0.83
CA SER A 75 3.66 8.31 -1.99
C SER A 75 3.70 7.40 -3.23
N ASN A 76 4.13 6.15 -3.07
CA ASN A 76 4.40 5.23 -4.17
C ASN A 76 3.24 4.28 -4.43
N ASP A 77 2.66 3.62 -3.41
CA ASP A 77 1.60 2.63 -3.64
C ASP A 77 0.34 3.29 -4.24
N LEU A 78 -0.10 4.44 -3.71
CA LEU A 78 -1.25 5.17 -4.28
C LEU A 78 -0.98 5.62 -5.73
N LYS A 79 0.25 6.05 -6.03
CA LYS A 79 0.66 6.41 -7.39
C LYS A 79 0.60 5.18 -8.30
N GLN A 80 1.16 4.05 -7.87
CA GLN A 80 1.23 2.83 -8.65
C GLN A 80 -0.17 2.25 -8.87
N PHE A 81 -1.02 2.25 -7.85
CA PHE A 81 -2.41 1.82 -7.93
C PHE A 81 -3.20 2.60 -8.99
N VAL A 82 -3.15 3.94 -8.92
CA VAL A 82 -3.85 4.78 -9.90
C VAL A 82 -3.22 4.65 -11.29
N ALA A 83 -1.90 4.52 -11.39
CA ALA A 83 -1.21 4.31 -12.65
C ALA A 83 -1.57 2.98 -13.32
N MET A 84 -1.74 1.89 -12.55
CA MET A 84 -2.14 0.59 -13.09
C MET A 84 -3.59 0.57 -13.58
N ILE A 85 -4.47 1.38 -12.99
CA ILE A 85 -5.87 1.46 -13.41
C ILE A 85 -6.05 2.44 -14.58
N CYS A 86 -5.50 3.65 -14.47
CA CYS A 86 -5.73 4.76 -15.43
C CYS A 86 -4.59 4.98 -16.44
N GLY A 87 -3.45 4.33 -16.27
CA GLY A 87 -2.57 3.97 -17.38
C GLY A 87 -1.49 4.90 -17.83
N SER A 88 -0.77 5.53 -16.92
CA SER A 88 0.35 6.38 -17.30
C SER A 88 1.53 5.65 -17.96
N ASN A 89 1.90 4.39 -17.65
CA ASN A 89 3.14 3.78 -18.18
C ASN A 89 3.25 2.24 -18.30
N GLU A 90 2.22 1.41 -18.07
CA GLU A 90 2.33 -0.07 -18.08
C GLU A 90 1.02 -0.73 -18.57
N PRO A 91 0.96 -2.05 -18.87
CA PRO A 91 -0.30 -2.70 -19.27
C PRO A 91 -1.33 -2.52 -18.16
N THR A 92 -2.40 -1.79 -18.49
CA THR A 92 -3.38 -1.32 -17.52
C THR A 92 -4.61 -2.18 -17.41
N VAL A 93 -5.38 -2.01 -16.35
CA VAL A 93 -6.72 -2.59 -16.25
C VAL A 93 -7.64 -2.04 -17.36
N VAL A 94 -7.51 -0.76 -17.72
CA VAL A 94 -8.22 -0.22 -18.89
C VAL A 94 -7.71 -0.85 -20.19
N GLY A 95 -6.39 -1.01 -20.34
CA GLY A 95 -5.78 -1.80 -21.40
C GLY A 95 -6.29 -3.24 -21.43
N LEU A 96 -6.54 -3.85 -20.27
CA LEU A 96 -7.15 -5.17 -20.11
C LEU A 96 -8.60 -5.15 -20.59
N LEU A 97 -9.36 -4.08 -20.38
CA LEU A 97 -10.71 -3.94 -20.92
C LEU A 97 -10.68 -3.84 -22.46
N PHE A 98 -9.73 -3.10 -23.03
CA PHE A 98 -9.52 -3.07 -24.48
C PHE A 98 -9.09 -4.44 -25.02
N THR A 99 -8.13 -5.10 -24.36
CA THR A 99 -7.70 -6.46 -24.68
C THR A 99 -8.84 -7.46 -24.57
N THR A 100 -9.63 -7.41 -23.49
CA THR A 100 -10.77 -8.31 -23.29
C THR A 100 -11.89 -8.03 -24.29
N SER A 101 -12.10 -6.78 -24.73
CA SER A 101 -12.99 -6.47 -25.85
C SER A 101 -12.50 -7.11 -27.15
N GLY A 102 -11.19 -7.10 -27.39
CA GLY A 102 -10.54 -7.83 -28.49
C GLY A 102 -10.76 -9.33 -28.37
N VAL A 103 -10.56 -9.91 -27.18
CA VAL A 103 -10.80 -11.33 -26.90
C VAL A 103 -12.27 -11.70 -27.10
N ILE A 104 -13.21 -10.90 -26.62
CA ILE A 104 -14.65 -11.14 -26.77
C ILE A 104 -15.02 -11.10 -28.25
N ASN A 105 -14.56 -10.09 -28.99
CA ASN A 105 -14.77 -10.03 -30.43
C ASN A 105 -14.23 -11.28 -31.13
N GLN A 106 -13.02 -11.73 -30.75
CA GLN A 106 -12.43 -12.94 -31.28
C GLN A 106 -13.22 -14.19 -30.89
N LEU A 107 -13.67 -14.33 -29.64
CA LEU A 107 -14.54 -15.43 -29.19
C LEU A 107 -15.90 -15.44 -29.90
N CYS A 108 -16.48 -14.28 -30.20
CA CYS A 108 -17.71 -14.16 -30.99
C CYS A 108 -17.51 -14.65 -32.42
N ILE A 109 -16.32 -14.47 -33.00
CA ILE A 109 -15.93 -15.06 -34.29
C ILE A 109 -15.73 -16.58 -34.15
N MET A 110 -15.26 -17.07 -32.98
CA MET A 110 -15.03 -18.50 -32.74
C MET A 110 -16.29 -19.36 -32.72
N VAL A 111 -17.39 -18.91 -32.09
CA VAL A 111 -18.55 -19.79 -31.83
C VAL A 111 -19.26 -20.27 -33.10
N PRO A 112 -19.62 -19.40 -34.07
CA PRO A 112 -20.19 -19.83 -35.35
C PRO A 112 -19.19 -20.68 -36.16
N PHE A 113 -17.90 -20.42 -35.98
CA PHE A 113 -16.83 -21.13 -36.67
C PHE A 113 -16.64 -22.56 -36.16
N LEU A 114 -16.61 -22.77 -34.85
CA LEU A 114 -16.58 -24.09 -34.23
C LEU A 114 -17.75 -24.94 -34.72
N TYR A 115 -18.94 -24.35 -34.80
CA TYR A 115 -20.13 -25.02 -35.33
C TYR A 115 -19.97 -25.46 -36.79
N LYS A 116 -19.42 -24.59 -37.66
CA LYS A 116 -19.15 -24.92 -39.08
C LYS A 116 -18.05 -25.98 -39.23
N SER A 117 -17.02 -25.92 -38.39
CA SER A 117 -15.89 -26.87 -38.37
C SER A 117 -16.33 -28.27 -37.91
N LEU A 118 -17.13 -28.37 -36.82
CA LEU A 118 -17.66 -29.63 -36.30
C LEU A 118 -18.58 -30.37 -37.29
N LYS A 119 -19.25 -29.63 -38.18
CA LYS A 119 -20.14 -30.21 -39.21
C LYS A 119 -19.39 -30.80 -40.40
N ASN A 120 -18.20 -30.26 -40.71
CA ASN A 120 -17.44 -30.61 -41.91
C ASN A 120 -16.23 -31.51 -41.64
N PHE A 121 -15.86 -31.74 -40.36
CA PHE A 121 -14.60 -32.39 -39.99
C PHE A 121 -14.75 -33.42 -38.87
N SER A 122 -13.74 -34.29 -38.69
CA SER A 122 -13.71 -35.23 -37.58
C SER A 122 -13.64 -34.51 -36.23
N LEU A 123 -14.45 -34.99 -35.27
CA LEU A 123 -14.65 -34.38 -33.95
C LEU A 123 -13.32 -34.16 -33.17
N GLY A 124 -12.34 -35.03 -33.39
CA GLY A 124 -11.03 -34.96 -32.74
C GLY A 124 -10.12 -33.84 -33.24
N LEU A 125 -9.96 -33.65 -34.55
CA LEU A 125 -9.08 -32.61 -35.11
C LEU A 125 -9.63 -31.20 -34.86
N SER A 126 -10.96 -31.05 -34.82
CA SER A 126 -11.59 -29.75 -34.56
C SER A 126 -11.50 -29.31 -33.09
N LEU A 127 -11.34 -30.22 -32.13
CA LEU A 127 -11.25 -29.90 -30.69
C LEU A 127 -9.81 -29.71 -30.19
N ALA A 128 -8.82 -30.28 -30.88
CA ALA A 128 -7.40 -30.22 -30.51
C ALA A 128 -6.86 -28.80 -30.19
N PRO A 129 -7.11 -27.74 -31.00
CA PRO A 129 -6.58 -26.40 -30.69
C PRO A 129 -7.20 -25.80 -29.42
N TYR A 130 -8.47 -26.13 -29.12
CA TYR A 130 -9.15 -25.64 -27.92
C TYR A 130 -8.65 -26.34 -26.65
N ILE A 131 -8.37 -27.64 -26.73
CA ILE A 131 -7.77 -28.41 -25.63
C ILE A 131 -6.36 -27.89 -25.36
N TYR A 132 -5.54 -27.69 -26.40
CA TYR A 132 -4.22 -27.08 -26.28
C TYR A 132 -4.29 -25.70 -25.61
N MET A 133 -5.23 -24.86 -26.05
CA MET A 133 -5.44 -23.52 -25.50
C MET A 133 -5.78 -23.56 -24.00
N PHE A 134 -6.71 -24.42 -23.60
CA PHE A 134 -7.09 -24.58 -22.19
C PHE A 134 -5.90 -25.03 -21.34
N LEU A 135 -5.11 -26.00 -21.83
CA LEU A 135 -3.91 -26.48 -21.15
C LEU A 135 -2.86 -25.37 -20.98
N VAL A 136 -2.65 -24.53 -22.00
CA VAL A 136 -1.70 -23.40 -21.93
C VAL A 136 -2.17 -22.34 -20.93
N ILE A 137 -3.46 -21.99 -20.90
CA ILE A 137 -4.02 -21.03 -19.92
C ILE A 137 -3.91 -21.59 -18.50
N ALA A 138 -4.24 -22.87 -18.29
CA ALA A 138 -4.13 -23.53 -16.99
C ALA A 138 -2.68 -23.60 -16.50
N LEU A 139 -1.74 -23.87 -17.41
CA LEU A 139 -0.31 -23.89 -17.11
C LEU A 139 0.19 -22.48 -16.75
N LEU A 140 -0.09 -21.48 -17.59
CA LEU A 140 0.36 -20.10 -17.38
C LEU A 140 -0.20 -19.51 -16.08
N SER A 141 -1.50 -19.71 -15.79
CA SER A 141 -2.10 -19.24 -14.54
C SER A 141 -1.49 -19.92 -13.31
N ARG A 142 -1.13 -21.21 -13.40
CA ARG A 142 -0.48 -21.93 -12.30
C ARG A 142 0.94 -21.41 -12.04
N VAL A 143 1.76 -21.25 -13.08
CA VAL A 143 3.15 -20.81 -12.95
C VAL A 143 3.23 -19.33 -12.57
N SER A 144 2.35 -18.47 -13.12
CA SER A 144 2.36 -17.02 -12.85
C SER A 144 2.07 -16.66 -11.39
N ARG A 145 1.43 -17.55 -10.62
CA ARG A 145 1.22 -17.34 -9.17
C ARG A 145 2.54 -17.32 -8.38
N ALA A 146 3.60 -17.95 -8.88
CA ALA A 146 4.90 -17.96 -8.22
C ALA A 146 5.55 -16.56 -8.15
N LEU A 147 5.15 -15.63 -9.02
CA LEU A 147 5.69 -14.27 -9.10
C LEU A 147 5.21 -13.35 -7.97
N VAL A 148 4.04 -13.62 -7.38
CA VAL A 148 3.39 -12.69 -6.44
C VAL A 148 4.27 -12.44 -5.22
N ARG A 149 4.81 -13.50 -4.62
CA ARG A 149 5.58 -13.39 -3.36
C ARG A 149 6.93 -12.68 -3.56
N PRO A 150 7.78 -13.05 -4.54
CA PRO A 150 9.05 -12.36 -4.77
C PRO A 150 8.88 -10.87 -5.11
N THR A 151 7.87 -10.52 -5.93
CA THR A 151 7.60 -9.12 -6.28
C THR A 151 7.13 -8.30 -5.08
N TYR A 152 6.26 -8.86 -4.23
CA TYR A 152 5.86 -8.20 -2.99
C TYR A 152 7.05 -7.97 -2.05
N LYS A 153 7.91 -8.99 -1.89
CA LYS A 153 9.11 -8.90 -1.05
C LYS A 153 10.10 -7.87 -1.61
N GLN A 154 10.17 -7.71 -2.93
CA GLN A 154 11.01 -6.71 -3.59
C GLN A 154 10.64 -5.30 -3.16
N GLU A 155 9.35 -4.95 -3.23
CA GLU A 155 8.86 -3.63 -2.85
C GLU A 155 9.10 -3.32 -1.37
N GLN A 156 9.02 -4.33 -0.50
CA GLN A 156 9.36 -4.17 0.92
C GLN A 156 10.85 -3.89 1.11
N LEU A 157 11.73 -4.73 0.53
CA LEU A 157 13.19 -4.58 0.67
C LEU A 157 13.67 -3.25 0.08
N GLU A 158 13.12 -2.81 -1.06
CA GLU A 158 13.42 -1.49 -1.63
C GLU A 158 12.87 -0.34 -0.77
N GLY A 159 11.75 -0.54 -0.08
CA GLY A 159 11.23 0.40 0.91
C GLY A 159 12.18 0.55 2.10
N ASP A 160 12.61 -0.56 2.68
CA ASP A 160 13.51 -0.61 3.84
C ASP A 160 14.88 -0.02 3.51
N PHE A 161 15.41 -0.32 2.32
CA PHE A 161 16.67 0.25 1.83
C PHE A 161 16.59 1.78 1.68
N ARG A 162 15.50 2.31 1.13
CA ARG A 162 15.27 3.77 1.02
C ARG A 162 15.10 4.42 2.40
N PHE A 163 14.41 3.75 3.31
CA PHE A 163 14.24 4.21 4.68
C PHE A 163 15.59 4.27 5.41
N HIS A 164 16.44 3.26 5.26
CA HIS A 164 17.80 3.25 5.81
C HIS A 164 18.60 4.50 5.40
N HIS A 165 18.62 4.82 4.10
CA HIS A 165 19.29 6.04 3.63
C HIS A 165 18.68 7.34 4.17
N THR A 166 17.38 7.35 4.46
CA THR A 166 16.72 8.49 5.11
C THR A 166 17.22 8.65 6.54
N VAL A 167 17.33 7.54 7.30
CA VAL A 167 17.88 7.53 8.67
C VAL A 167 19.34 7.98 8.69
N VAL A 168 20.17 7.51 7.76
CA VAL A 168 21.57 7.94 7.63
C VAL A 168 21.66 9.43 7.34
N ARG A 169 20.78 9.95 6.47
CA ARG A 169 20.72 11.39 6.17
C ARG A 169 20.31 12.23 7.39
N GLU A 170 19.35 11.76 8.17
CA GLU A 170 18.88 12.47 9.38
C GLU A 170 19.89 12.46 10.52
N ASN A 171 20.74 11.42 10.60
CA ASN A 171 21.72 11.25 11.66
C ASN A 171 23.18 11.40 11.18
N CYS A 172 23.39 12.04 10.02
CA CYS A 172 24.70 12.09 9.37
C CYS A 172 25.79 12.72 10.23
N GLU A 173 25.44 13.76 11.00
CA GLU A 173 26.36 14.44 11.92
C GLU A 173 26.80 13.51 13.06
N SER A 174 25.86 12.83 13.71
CA SER A 174 26.15 11.84 14.75
C SER A 174 27.03 10.71 14.22
N ILE A 175 26.70 10.15 13.04
CA ILE A 175 27.47 9.09 12.40
C ILE A 175 28.89 9.55 12.09
N ALA A 176 29.05 10.78 11.58
CA ALA A 176 30.35 11.38 11.30
C ALA A 176 31.17 11.59 12.58
N PHE A 177 30.55 12.05 13.68
CA PHE A 177 31.22 12.19 14.97
C PHE A 177 31.70 10.85 15.54
N TYR A 178 30.92 9.79 15.37
CA TYR A 178 31.32 8.44 15.81
C TYR A 178 32.34 7.78 14.88
N GLY A 179 32.56 8.30 13.67
CA GLY A 179 33.34 7.61 12.64
C GLY A 179 32.69 6.30 12.21
N GLY A 180 31.36 6.28 12.13
CA GLY A 180 30.56 5.09 11.80
C GLY A 180 30.40 4.81 10.31
N ASP A 181 31.20 5.46 9.45
CA ASP A 181 31.11 5.38 7.98
C ASP A 181 31.15 3.94 7.47
N LYS A 182 32.15 3.16 7.89
CA LYS A 182 32.30 1.75 7.46
C LYS A 182 31.16 0.85 7.95
N GLN A 183 30.64 1.11 9.14
CA GLN A 183 29.57 0.29 9.70
C GLN A 183 28.24 0.54 8.98
N GLU A 184 27.97 1.80 8.63
CA GLU A 184 26.79 2.16 7.84
C GLU A 184 26.92 1.70 6.38
N GLU A 185 28.14 1.69 5.81
CA GLU A 185 28.44 1.09 4.51
C GLU A 185 28.17 -0.43 4.52
N GLU A 186 28.74 -1.17 5.47
CA GLU A 186 28.51 -2.62 5.59
C GLU A 186 27.02 -2.95 5.79
N ARG A 187 26.28 -2.14 6.56
CA ARG A 187 24.84 -2.31 6.75
C ARG A 187 24.06 -2.04 5.46
N ALA A 188 24.38 -0.97 4.73
CA ALA A 188 23.76 -0.66 3.45
C ALA A 188 24.03 -1.74 2.40
N ASP A 189 25.26 -2.25 2.33
CA ASP A 189 25.67 -3.34 1.44
C ASP A 189 24.95 -4.65 1.78
N GLY A 190 24.75 -4.95 3.06
CA GLY A 190 23.94 -6.09 3.50
C GLY A 190 22.50 -5.99 3.00
N MET A 191 21.87 -4.84 3.18
CA MET A 191 20.51 -4.59 2.68
C MET A 191 20.43 -4.66 1.15
N LEU A 192 21.40 -4.08 0.44
CA LEU A 192 21.47 -4.14 -1.02
C LEU A 192 21.64 -5.59 -1.51
N THR A 193 22.46 -6.39 -0.81
CA THR A 193 22.64 -7.81 -1.11
C THR A 193 21.31 -8.56 -0.99
N GLU A 194 20.50 -8.27 0.04
CA GLU A 194 19.16 -8.84 0.16
C GLU A 194 18.24 -8.42 -0.99
N VAL A 195 18.21 -7.13 -1.34
CA VAL A 195 17.44 -6.59 -2.48
C VAL A 195 17.85 -7.30 -3.78
N VAL A 196 19.14 -7.41 -4.06
CA VAL A 196 19.66 -8.05 -5.28
C VAL A 196 19.36 -9.55 -5.29
N SER A 197 19.53 -10.24 -4.16
CA SER A 197 19.21 -11.66 -4.04
C SER A 197 17.73 -11.94 -4.32
N ASN A 198 16.83 -11.06 -3.86
CA ASN A 198 15.41 -11.18 -4.15
C ASN A 198 15.08 -10.79 -5.60
N THR A 199 15.82 -9.84 -6.18
CA THR A 199 15.73 -9.50 -7.61
C THR A 199 16.03 -10.72 -8.47
N HIS A 200 17.06 -11.51 -8.13
CA HIS A 200 17.33 -12.78 -8.80
C HIS A 200 16.17 -13.76 -8.68
N ARG A 201 15.54 -13.89 -7.50
CA ARG A 201 14.34 -14.73 -7.32
C ARG A 201 13.16 -14.26 -8.17
N VAL A 202 12.98 -12.95 -8.34
CA VAL A 202 11.94 -12.38 -9.22
C VAL A 202 12.24 -12.75 -10.68
N ILE A 203 13.49 -12.59 -11.11
CA ILE A 203 13.94 -12.96 -12.47
C ILE A 203 13.68 -14.45 -12.70
N ASP A 204 14.17 -15.32 -11.82
CA ASP A 204 14.00 -16.77 -11.94
C ASP A 204 12.52 -17.15 -12.00
N ALA A 205 11.68 -16.56 -11.14
CA ALA A 205 10.23 -16.79 -11.15
C ALA A 205 9.53 -16.26 -12.43
N SER A 206 10.10 -15.26 -13.11
CA SER A 206 9.54 -14.65 -14.33
C SER A 206 9.93 -15.37 -15.61
N THR A 207 11.09 -16.04 -15.63
CA THR A 207 11.65 -16.66 -16.83
C THR A 207 10.74 -17.72 -17.45
N LEU A 208 10.22 -18.65 -16.65
CA LEU A 208 9.38 -19.75 -17.14
C LEU A 208 8.03 -19.27 -17.70
N PRO A 209 7.25 -18.40 -17.01
CA PRO A 209 6.07 -17.76 -17.61
C PRO A 209 6.36 -17.05 -18.92
N MET A 210 7.45 -16.26 -18.98
CA MET A 210 7.83 -15.52 -20.18
C MET A 210 8.17 -16.45 -21.34
N LEU A 211 8.91 -17.54 -21.08
CA LEU A 211 9.24 -18.54 -22.09
C LEU A 211 7.99 -19.23 -22.63
N ILE A 212 7.08 -19.68 -21.77
CA ILE A 212 5.82 -20.32 -22.19
C ILE A 212 4.98 -19.35 -23.01
N GLN A 213 4.91 -18.07 -22.60
CA GLN A 213 4.17 -17.04 -23.31
C GLN A 213 4.77 -16.76 -24.70
N GLN A 214 6.10 -16.62 -24.81
CA GLN A 214 6.76 -16.40 -26.09
C GLN A 214 6.66 -17.61 -27.02
N PHE A 215 6.76 -18.82 -26.45
CA PHE A 215 6.57 -20.05 -27.21
C PHE A 215 5.14 -20.14 -27.75
N GLN A 216 4.13 -19.83 -26.93
CA GLN A 216 2.73 -19.78 -27.36
C GLN A 216 2.50 -18.74 -28.46
N ALA A 217 3.02 -17.53 -28.28
CA ALA A 217 2.88 -16.44 -29.23
C ALA A 217 3.52 -16.77 -30.58
N SER A 218 4.70 -17.40 -30.55
CA SER A 218 5.48 -17.68 -31.75
C SER A 218 5.07 -18.98 -32.43
N PHE A 219 4.78 -20.06 -31.69
CA PHE A 219 4.54 -21.40 -32.24
C PHE A 219 3.11 -21.91 -32.13
N GLY A 220 2.27 -21.33 -31.26
CA GLY A 220 0.91 -21.83 -31.04
C GLY A 220 0.07 -21.87 -32.32
N GLY A 221 0.19 -20.84 -33.17
CA GLY A 221 -0.45 -20.79 -34.48
C GLY A 221 0.11 -21.79 -35.50
N PHE A 222 1.43 -22.04 -35.48
CA PHE A 222 2.08 -22.93 -36.44
C PHE A 222 1.92 -24.42 -36.07
N LEU A 223 1.94 -24.77 -34.78
CA LEU A 223 1.74 -26.12 -34.30
C LEU A 223 0.42 -26.71 -34.83
N PHE A 224 -0.63 -25.90 -34.86
CA PHE A 224 -1.91 -26.30 -35.45
C PHE A 224 -1.81 -26.56 -36.95
N ASN A 225 -1.14 -25.69 -37.70
CA ASN A 225 -0.91 -25.88 -39.13
C ASN A 225 -0.14 -27.17 -39.42
N TYR A 226 0.84 -27.54 -38.58
CA TYR A 226 1.55 -28.81 -38.73
C TYR A 226 0.65 -30.01 -38.47
N VAL A 227 -0.18 -30.00 -37.43
CA VAL A 227 -1.11 -31.11 -37.12
C VAL A 227 -2.15 -31.29 -38.24
N MET A 228 -2.73 -30.19 -38.73
CA MET A 228 -3.68 -30.22 -39.84
C MET A 228 -2.99 -30.59 -41.17
N GLY A 229 -1.79 -30.08 -41.40
CA GLY A 229 -0.98 -30.36 -42.59
C GLY A 229 -0.54 -31.83 -42.67
N ILE A 230 -0.24 -32.46 -41.53
CA ILE A 230 0.01 -33.91 -41.47
C ILE A 230 -1.25 -34.67 -41.87
N GLY A 231 -2.44 -34.27 -41.40
CA GLY A 231 -3.71 -34.84 -41.84
C GLY A 231 -3.94 -34.73 -43.35
N PHE A 232 -3.56 -33.59 -43.95
CA PHE A 232 -3.61 -33.36 -45.39
C PHE A 232 -2.63 -34.25 -46.18
N LEU A 233 -1.45 -34.55 -45.64
CA LEU A 233 -0.47 -35.44 -46.28
C LEU A 233 -0.97 -36.89 -46.36
N PHE A 234 -1.78 -37.34 -45.39
CA PHE A 234 -2.33 -38.70 -45.39
C PHE A 234 -3.60 -38.85 -46.23
N ASP A 235 -4.42 -37.80 -46.36
CA ASP A 235 -5.60 -37.79 -47.24
C ASP A 235 -5.86 -36.39 -47.84
N PRO A 236 -5.36 -36.12 -49.07
CA PRO A 236 -5.50 -34.81 -49.72
C PRO A 236 -6.95 -34.44 -50.07
N SER A 237 -7.86 -35.42 -50.13
CA SER A 237 -9.29 -35.24 -50.42
C SER A 237 -10.07 -34.70 -49.21
N CYS A 238 -9.53 -34.83 -48.01
CA CYS A 238 -10.26 -34.55 -46.77
C CYS A 238 -10.28 -33.07 -46.38
N ILE A 239 -9.39 -32.22 -46.91
CA ILE A 239 -9.25 -30.81 -46.45
C ILE A 239 -9.05 -29.84 -47.63
N PRO A 240 -10.07 -29.04 -48.00
CA PRO A 240 -9.90 -27.97 -48.98
C PRO A 240 -8.89 -26.91 -48.51
N ALA A 241 -8.05 -26.39 -49.41
CA ALA A 241 -7.03 -25.39 -49.09
C ALA A 241 -7.60 -24.09 -48.50
N GLU A 242 -8.79 -23.67 -48.95
CA GLU A 242 -9.52 -22.52 -48.39
C GLU A 242 -9.89 -22.74 -46.92
N THR A 243 -10.31 -23.96 -46.56
CA THR A 243 -10.62 -24.33 -45.18
C THR A 243 -9.38 -24.27 -44.31
N LEU A 244 -8.23 -24.76 -44.80
CA LEU A 244 -6.95 -24.73 -44.06
C LEU A 244 -6.49 -23.28 -43.80
N ALA A 245 -6.49 -22.43 -44.83
CA ALA A 245 -6.12 -21.02 -44.69
C ALA A 245 -7.06 -20.29 -43.72
N PHE A 246 -8.36 -20.59 -43.77
CA PHE A 246 -9.33 -20.01 -42.87
C PHE A 246 -9.20 -20.52 -41.42
N GLN A 247 -8.90 -21.81 -41.20
CA GLN A 247 -8.59 -22.33 -39.85
C GLN A 247 -7.32 -21.72 -39.28
N GLN A 248 -6.30 -21.47 -40.11
CA GLN A 248 -5.07 -20.81 -39.70
C GLN A 248 -5.34 -19.41 -39.14
N ILE A 249 -6.14 -18.59 -39.83
CA ILE A 249 -6.52 -17.25 -39.38
C ILE A 249 -7.18 -17.33 -38.00
N VAL A 250 -8.09 -18.28 -37.82
CA VAL A 250 -8.81 -18.47 -36.55
C VAL A 250 -7.85 -18.86 -35.42
N VAL A 251 -6.98 -19.86 -35.61
CA VAL A 251 -6.07 -20.30 -34.55
C VAL A 251 -5.03 -19.24 -34.21
N GLN A 252 -4.54 -18.50 -35.20
CA GLN A 252 -3.64 -17.37 -34.96
C GLN A 252 -4.32 -16.27 -34.14
N THR A 253 -5.59 -16.01 -34.43
CA THR A 253 -6.45 -15.09 -33.69
C THR A 253 -6.59 -15.56 -32.23
N ILE A 254 -6.98 -16.82 -31.97
CA ILE A 254 -7.04 -17.40 -30.62
C ILE A 254 -5.70 -17.25 -29.87
N CYS A 255 -4.58 -17.60 -30.52
CA CYS A 255 -3.27 -17.53 -29.89
C CYS A 255 -2.90 -16.09 -29.50
N ALA A 256 -3.23 -15.10 -30.34
CA ALA A 256 -3.05 -13.69 -30.03
C ALA A 256 -3.90 -13.26 -28.82
N SER A 257 -5.16 -13.69 -28.75
CA SER A 257 -6.03 -13.45 -27.59
C SER A 257 -5.44 -14.00 -26.29
N VAL A 258 -5.02 -15.27 -26.30
CA VAL A 258 -4.43 -15.91 -25.11
C VAL A 258 -3.14 -15.23 -24.69
N THR A 259 -2.30 -14.85 -25.64
CA THR A 259 -1.05 -14.12 -25.39
C THR A 259 -1.32 -12.77 -24.74
N SER A 260 -2.38 -12.09 -25.17
CA SER A 260 -2.76 -10.79 -24.62
C SER A 260 -3.36 -10.91 -23.20
N ILE A 261 -4.19 -11.93 -22.95
CA ILE A 261 -4.69 -12.25 -21.60
C ILE A 261 -3.54 -12.60 -20.67
N SER A 262 -2.62 -13.47 -21.10
CA SER A 262 -1.49 -13.91 -20.28
C SER A 262 -0.50 -12.78 -19.99
N ALA A 263 -0.27 -11.87 -20.95
CA ALA A 263 0.53 -10.67 -20.75
C ALA A 263 0.01 -9.78 -19.62
N SER A 264 -1.28 -9.89 -19.30
CA SER A 264 -1.93 -9.05 -18.31
C SER A 264 -1.95 -9.65 -16.90
N ILE A 265 -1.63 -10.95 -16.75
CA ILE A 265 -1.62 -11.64 -15.46
C ILE A 265 -0.61 -11.01 -14.47
N PRO A 266 0.64 -10.68 -14.87
CA PRO A 266 1.58 -10.02 -13.97
C PRO A 266 1.06 -8.67 -13.45
N ALA A 267 0.49 -7.84 -14.33
CA ALA A 267 -0.07 -6.55 -13.95
C ALA A 267 -1.20 -6.70 -12.92
N LEU A 268 -2.10 -7.67 -13.12
CA LEU A 268 -3.16 -7.97 -12.14
C LEU A 268 -2.59 -8.39 -10.78
N ASN A 269 -1.55 -9.21 -10.77
CA ASN A 269 -0.90 -9.65 -9.53
C ASN A 269 -0.28 -8.47 -8.76
N VAL A 270 0.35 -7.52 -9.45
CA VAL A 270 0.89 -6.30 -8.83
C VAL A 270 -0.25 -5.43 -8.30
N VAL A 271 -1.36 -5.26 -9.04
CA VAL A 271 -2.55 -4.55 -8.55
C VAL A 271 -3.06 -5.17 -7.25
N PHE A 272 -3.17 -6.50 -7.17
CA PHE A 272 -3.61 -7.18 -5.95
C PHE A 272 -2.63 -6.94 -4.78
N GLY A 273 -1.32 -6.98 -5.03
CA GLY A 273 -0.30 -6.71 -4.01
C GLY A 273 -0.40 -5.28 -3.46
N VAL A 274 -0.47 -4.29 -4.34
CA VAL A 274 -0.60 -2.87 -3.96
C VAL A 274 -1.95 -2.60 -3.26
N MET A 275 -3.04 -3.20 -3.76
CA MET A 275 -4.38 -3.08 -3.16
C MET A 275 -4.39 -3.62 -1.73
N GLN A 276 -3.70 -4.73 -1.47
CA GLN A 276 -3.56 -5.30 -0.13
C GLN A 276 -2.80 -4.35 0.80
N ARG A 277 -1.67 -3.77 0.34
CA ARG A 277 -0.90 -2.78 1.13
C ARG A 277 -1.70 -1.52 1.46
N ILE A 278 -2.51 -1.04 0.52
CA ILE A 278 -3.41 0.10 0.73
C ILE A 278 -4.52 -0.28 1.71
N THR A 279 -5.08 -1.48 1.59
CA THR A 279 -6.12 -1.97 2.50
C THR A 279 -5.61 -2.09 3.93
N ASP A 280 -4.38 -2.60 4.12
CA ASP A 280 -3.73 -2.63 5.42
C ASP A 280 -3.61 -1.22 6.00
N LEU A 281 -3.15 -0.22 5.22
CA LEU A 281 -3.07 1.19 5.64
C LEU A 281 -4.45 1.73 6.05
N LEU A 282 -5.47 1.50 5.23
CA LEU A 282 -6.84 1.99 5.50
C LEU A 282 -7.43 1.34 6.76
N SER A 283 -7.17 0.04 6.96
CA SER A 283 -7.61 -0.69 8.15
C SER A 283 -6.96 -0.13 9.43
N THR A 284 -5.67 0.19 9.37
CA THR A 284 -4.93 0.83 10.47
C THR A 284 -5.43 2.24 10.77
N LEU A 285 -5.86 2.98 9.74
CA LEU A 285 -6.48 4.30 9.88
C LEU A 285 -7.92 4.25 10.41
N GLY A 286 -8.48 3.05 10.65
CA GLY A 286 -9.86 2.88 11.13
C GLY A 286 -10.92 3.16 10.07
N ILE A 287 -10.53 3.31 8.80
CA ILE A 287 -11.46 3.39 7.68
C ILE A 287 -11.89 1.95 7.39
N ARG A 288 -13.13 1.60 7.76
CA ARG A 288 -13.69 0.27 7.47
C ARG A 288 -13.80 0.08 5.95
N THR A 289 -12.82 -0.57 5.35
CA THR A 289 -12.92 -1.16 4.03
C THR A 289 -13.73 -2.45 4.16
N GLY A 290 -14.84 -2.58 3.41
CA GLY A 290 -15.69 -3.78 3.41
C GLY A 290 -15.03 -5.07 2.89
N VAL A 291 -13.72 -5.09 2.74
CA VAL A 291 -12.90 -6.25 2.35
C VAL A 291 -12.29 -6.83 3.62
N SER A 292 -13.06 -7.66 4.31
CA SER A 292 -12.57 -8.46 5.43
C SER A 292 -11.51 -9.44 4.92
N LYS A 293 -10.37 -9.53 5.61
CA LYS A 293 -9.40 -10.62 5.44
C LYS A 293 -10.13 -11.95 5.63
N HIS A 294 -10.39 -12.68 4.54
CA HIS A 294 -10.71 -14.09 4.64
C HIS A 294 -9.44 -14.82 5.11
N GLY A 295 -9.39 -15.17 6.40
CA GLY A 295 -8.50 -16.22 6.89
C GLY A 295 -7.72 -15.96 8.18
N GLU A 296 -7.75 -14.76 8.77
CA GLU A 296 -7.17 -14.53 10.09
C GLU A 296 -8.29 -14.25 11.10
N PRO A 297 -8.34 -14.98 12.24
CA PRO A 297 -9.30 -14.66 13.28
C PRO A 297 -9.02 -13.22 13.76
N PRO A 298 -10.05 -12.47 14.17
CA PRO A 298 -9.85 -11.16 14.78
C PRO A 298 -8.83 -11.32 15.91
N VAL A 299 -7.91 -10.35 16.03
CA VAL A 299 -7.09 -10.21 17.23
C VAL A 299 -8.06 -9.97 18.38
N VAL A 300 -8.42 -11.05 19.06
CA VAL A 300 -9.17 -11.03 20.30
C VAL A 300 -8.22 -10.39 21.30
N VAL A 301 -8.54 -9.15 21.69
CA VAL A 301 -8.01 -8.56 22.91
C VAL A 301 -8.34 -9.56 24.02
N PRO A 302 -7.35 -10.17 24.70
CA PRO A 302 -7.66 -11.11 25.77
C PRO A 302 -8.44 -10.36 26.85
N GLU A 303 -9.65 -10.83 27.16
CA GLU A 303 -10.30 -10.44 28.40
C GLU A 303 -9.35 -10.77 29.57
N PRO A 304 -9.27 -9.89 30.60
CA PRO A 304 -8.40 -10.13 31.73
C PRO A 304 -8.83 -11.45 32.41
N ARG A 305 -7.94 -12.44 32.37
CA ARG A 305 -8.11 -13.68 33.14
C ARG A 305 -7.90 -13.33 34.61
N ASP A 306 -8.92 -13.63 35.42
CA ASP A 306 -8.79 -13.67 36.87
C ASP A 306 -7.60 -14.58 37.24
N ALA A 307 -6.62 -14.03 37.94
CA ALA A 307 -5.44 -14.77 38.36
C ALA A 307 -5.82 -15.76 39.48
N ASP A 308 -5.67 -17.05 39.19
CA ASP A 308 -5.68 -18.14 40.16
C ASP A 308 -4.36 -18.10 40.97
N PRO A 309 -4.40 -17.94 42.31
CA PRO A 309 -3.21 -17.81 43.13
C PRO A 309 -2.67 -19.19 43.53
N SER A 310 -2.16 -19.95 42.57
CA SER A 310 -1.31 -21.10 42.86
C SER A 310 -0.47 -21.47 41.65
N ASP A 311 0.67 -20.81 41.48
CA ASP A 311 1.88 -21.46 40.96
C ASP A 311 3.09 -20.56 41.25
N GLU A 312 3.78 -20.90 42.32
CA GLU A 312 5.12 -20.41 42.65
C GLU A 312 6.17 -21.02 41.72
N SER A 313 7.26 -20.27 41.58
CA SER A 313 8.61 -20.69 41.16
C SER A 313 8.92 -20.75 39.66
N THR A 314 9.46 -19.65 39.12
CA THR A 314 10.77 -19.74 38.45
C THR A 314 11.52 -18.42 38.56
N ASP A 315 12.73 -18.53 39.08
CA ASP A 315 13.73 -17.52 39.38
C ASP A 315 14.25 -16.86 38.09
N TYR A 316 14.08 -15.54 37.97
CA TYR A 316 14.84 -14.69 37.07
C TYR A 316 15.36 -13.50 37.86
N MET A 317 16.69 -13.43 37.91
CA MET A 317 17.49 -12.34 38.47
C MET A 317 17.05 -10.97 37.93
N THR A 318 16.47 -10.14 38.81
CA THR A 318 16.28 -8.70 38.59
C THR A 318 17.24 -7.94 39.50
N GLU A 319 18.37 -7.51 38.96
CA GLU A 319 19.01 -6.28 39.40
C GLU A 319 18.37 -5.11 38.62
N GLY A 320 17.83 -4.12 39.32
CA GLY A 320 17.21 -2.95 38.71
C GLY A 320 16.18 -2.33 39.64
N GLU A 321 16.67 -1.59 40.63
CA GLU A 321 15.88 -0.85 41.61
C GLU A 321 14.71 -0.07 40.97
N THR A 322 13.50 -0.33 41.49
CA THR A 322 12.30 0.48 41.25
C THR A 322 12.49 1.85 41.88
N GLY A 323 13.09 2.76 41.11
CA GLY A 323 13.22 4.17 41.49
C GLY A 323 11.83 4.79 41.73
N THR A 324 11.57 5.14 42.98
CA THR A 324 10.34 5.81 43.41
C THR A 324 10.20 7.15 42.68
N MET A 325 9.08 7.36 41.99
CA MET A 325 8.77 8.63 41.34
C MET A 325 8.19 9.59 42.39
N GLY A 326 8.91 10.67 42.69
CA GLY A 326 8.44 11.71 43.60
C GLY A 326 7.82 12.86 42.82
N ILE A 327 6.57 13.19 43.11
CA ILE A 327 5.97 14.46 42.72
C ILE A 327 6.39 15.49 43.77
N VAL A 328 7.15 16.51 43.37
CA VAL A 328 7.66 17.53 44.29
C VAL A 328 6.99 18.86 43.98
N ASP A 329 6.28 19.41 44.97
CA ASP A 329 5.74 20.78 44.92
C ASP A 329 6.87 21.79 45.11
N VAL A 330 7.14 22.60 44.08
CA VAL A 330 8.15 23.66 44.17
C VAL A 330 7.48 24.95 44.62
N TYR A 331 7.58 25.28 45.91
CA TYR A 331 7.28 26.62 46.42
C TYR A 331 8.36 27.60 45.97
N GLN A 332 7.98 28.61 45.18
CA GLN A 332 8.83 29.78 44.97
C GLN A 332 8.19 31.01 45.62
N GLN A 333 8.81 31.48 46.71
CA GLN A 333 8.47 32.70 47.41
C GLN A 333 8.61 33.90 46.47
N SER A 334 7.50 34.59 46.21
CA SER A 334 7.51 36.02 45.92
C SER A 334 6.26 36.64 46.55
N ALA A 335 6.49 37.48 47.55
CA ALA A 335 5.44 38.19 48.27
C ALA A 335 4.94 39.39 47.44
N PRO A 336 3.64 39.70 47.47
CA PRO A 336 3.17 41.06 47.27
C PRO A 336 2.69 41.67 48.59
N VAL A 337 2.95 42.97 48.64
CA VAL A 337 2.69 43.93 49.70
C VAL A 337 1.19 44.06 50.01
N ARG A 338 0.89 44.25 51.30
CA ARG A 338 -0.43 44.60 51.87
C ARG A 338 -1.16 45.71 51.09
N GLY A 339 -2.47 45.52 50.90
CA GLY A 339 -3.39 46.64 50.70
C GLY A 339 -4.83 46.23 50.42
N GLY A 340 -5.70 46.33 51.43
CA GLY A 340 -7.09 46.77 51.27
C GLY A 340 -8.16 45.73 50.94
N GLU A 341 -9.01 45.48 51.92
CA GLU A 341 -10.34 44.85 51.78
C GLU A 341 -11.19 45.51 50.68
N ARG A 342 -11.93 44.68 49.94
CA ARG A 342 -13.34 44.93 49.57
C ARG A 342 -13.96 43.65 49.03
N GLU A 343 -14.82 43.06 49.84
CA GLU A 343 -15.88 42.16 49.41
C GLU A 343 -16.77 42.88 48.39
N ARG A 344 -16.94 42.29 47.21
CA ARG A 344 -18.11 42.48 46.36
C ARG A 344 -18.48 41.15 45.73
N GLU A 345 -19.60 40.61 46.19
CA GLU A 345 -20.40 39.62 45.50
C GLU A 345 -20.88 40.15 44.14
N GLY A 346 -20.93 39.27 43.15
CA GLY A 346 -21.73 39.42 41.94
C GLY A 346 -20.94 39.68 40.66
N GLU A 347 -20.53 38.61 39.99
CA GLU A 347 -20.77 38.40 38.55
C GLU A 347 -20.44 36.94 38.19
N ASN A 348 -21.47 36.17 37.83
CA ASN A 348 -21.34 34.86 37.21
C ASN A 348 -20.72 35.03 35.81
N GLY A 349 -19.39 35.13 35.76
CA GLY A 349 -18.59 34.87 34.58
C GLY A 349 -18.20 33.40 34.58
N SER A 350 -18.76 32.63 33.65
CA SER A 350 -18.41 31.24 33.37
C SER A 350 -17.01 31.13 32.78
N ASP A 351 -15.98 31.35 33.60
CA ASP A 351 -14.57 31.08 33.27
C ASP A 351 -14.04 29.97 34.20
N ASP A 352 -14.85 28.92 34.38
CA ASP A 352 -14.44 27.66 34.99
C ASP A 352 -13.60 26.86 33.97
N THR A 353 -12.39 27.34 33.67
CA THR A 353 -11.37 26.45 33.12
C THR A 353 -11.07 25.39 34.17
N LEU A 354 -11.69 24.21 34.02
CA LEU A 354 -11.47 23.06 34.89
C LEU A 354 -9.95 22.84 35.07
N PRO A 355 -9.47 22.64 36.31
CA PRO A 355 -8.04 22.48 36.57
C PRO A 355 -7.48 21.25 35.85
N LEU A 356 -6.18 21.28 35.53
CA LEU A 356 -5.46 20.11 35.03
C LEU A 356 -5.49 19.03 36.11
N PHE A 357 -6.01 17.83 35.81
CA PHE A 357 -5.96 16.73 36.77
C PHE A 357 -5.86 15.35 36.12
N MET A 358 -5.27 14.43 36.89
CA MET A 358 -5.37 12.99 36.73
C MET A 358 -5.98 12.41 38.00
N ASP A 359 -6.96 11.53 37.88
CA ASP A 359 -7.61 10.82 38.99
C ASP A 359 -7.52 9.32 38.73
N ARG A 360 -6.69 8.64 39.53
CA ARG A 360 -6.45 7.19 39.53
C ARG A 360 -6.12 6.62 38.16
N VAL A 361 -5.25 7.32 37.42
CA VAL A 361 -4.91 6.98 36.04
C VAL A 361 -3.92 5.83 36.00
N THR A 362 -4.26 4.79 35.25
CA THR A 362 -3.38 3.67 34.92
C THR A 362 -2.90 3.79 33.47
N ILE A 363 -1.59 3.73 33.28
CA ILE A 363 -0.95 3.87 31.96
C ILE A 363 -0.28 2.56 31.60
N ASN A 364 -0.72 1.99 30.48
CA ASN A 364 -0.03 0.86 29.84
C ASN A 364 0.85 1.38 28.70
N THR A 365 1.91 0.64 28.40
CA THR A 365 2.64 0.78 27.14
C THR A 365 1.72 0.45 25.95
N PRO A 366 2.04 0.90 24.73
CA PRO A 366 1.30 0.52 23.53
C PRO A 366 1.24 -0.99 23.31
N ASP A 367 2.23 -1.73 23.82
CA ASP A 367 2.31 -3.19 23.78
C ASP A 367 1.46 -3.88 24.87
N GLY A 368 0.71 -3.11 25.66
CA GLY A 368 -0.21 -3.60 26.68
C GLY A 368 0.41 -3.87 28.05
N GLN A 369 1.72 -3.70 28.23
CA GLN A 369 2.36 -3.89 29.54
C GLN A 369 2.07 -2.71 30.48
N PRO A 370 1.76 -2.94 31.77
CA PRO A 370 1.52 -1.88 32.73
C PRO A 370 2.81 -1.09 33.01
N LEU A 371 2.76 0.24 32.84
CA LEU A 371 3.90 1.13 33.07
C LEU A 371 3.75 1.92 34.38
N LEU A 372 2.57 2.50 34.60
CA LEU A 372 2.25 3.30 35.78
C LEU A 372 0.84 2.95 36.25
N ARG A 373 0.63 2.93 37.56
CA ARG A 373 -0.66 2.58 38.18
C ARG A 373 -1.09 3.67 39.15
N ASP A 374 -2.38 3.93 39.17
CA ASP A 374 -3.06 4.76 40.18
C ASP A 374 -2.46 6.17 40.38
N ILE A 375 -2.13 6.85 39.27
CA ILE A 375 -1.58 8.21 39.34
C ILE A 375 -2.71 9.22 39.56
N SER A 376 -2.57 10.01 40.61
CA SER A 376 -3.49 11.10 40.93
C SER A 376 -2.75 12.39 41.25
N PHE A 377 -3.06 13.47 40.54
CA PHE A 377 -2.59 14.83 40.84
C PHE A 377 -3.54 15.88 40.27
N ARG A 378 -3.50 17.09 40.82
CA ARG A 378 -4.23 18.26 40.33
C ARG A 378 -3.29 19.47 40.32
N VAL A 379 -3.38 20.29 39.29
CA VAL A 379 -2.63 21.55 39.15
C VAL A 379 -3.64 22.67 38.91
N GLY A 380 -3.68 23.62 39.83
CA GLY A 380 -4.48 24.84 39.76
C GLY A 380 -3.83 25.93 38.91
N LYS A 381 -4.57 27.00 38.65
CA LYS A 381 -4.07 28.17 37.92
C LYS A 381 -2.96 28.87 38.73
N GLY A 382 -1.79 29.05 38.11
CA GLY A 382 -0.62 29.64 38.76
C GLY A 382 0.22 28.67 39.59
N GLU A 383 -0.20 27.40 39.71
CA GLU A 383 0.59 26.35 40.33
C GLU A 383 1.57 25.74 39.32
N SER A 384 2.71 25.24 39.81
CA SER A 384 3.73 24.55 39.01
C SER A 384 4.00 23.18 39.61
N LEU A 385 3.98 22.15 38.76
CA LEU A 385 4.21 20.77 39.14
C LEU A 385 5.52 20.27 38.53
N ALA A 386 6.43 19.76 39.35
CA ALA A 386 7.65 19.11 38.88
C ALA A 386 7.53 17.58 38.97
N ILE A 387 7.63 16.90 37.83
CA ILE A 387 7.63 15.43 37.74
C ILE A 387 9.09 14.96 37.70
N VAL A 388 9.55 14.30 38.77
CA VAL A 388 10.94 13.84 38.93
C VAL A 388 11.00 12.31 39.07
N GLY A 389 12.03 11.70 38.49
CA GLY A 389 12.30 10.26 38.62
C GLY A 389 13.37 9.77 37.65
N ASN A 390 13.80 8.52 37.80
CA ASN A 390 14.85 7.90 36.98
C ASN A 390 14.50 7.86 35.49
N SER A 391 15.50 7.74 34.61
CA SER A 391 15.24 7.53 33.18
C SER A 391 14.39 6.25 32.99
N GLY A 392 13.42 6.29 32.08
CA GLY A 392 12.54 5.14 31.80
C GLY A 392 11.33 4.97 32.73
N CYS A 393 11.18 5.73 33.82
CA CYS A 393 10.05 5.59 34.75
C CYS A 393 8.68 6.08 34.23
N GLY A 394 8.55 6.44 32.94
CA GLY A 394 7.27 6.83 32.34
C GLY A 394 6.90 8.32 32.39
N LYS A 395 7.81 9.23 32.76
CA LYS A 395 7.61 10.70 32.71
C LYS A 395 6.98 11.18 31.40
N SER A 396 7.61 10.85 30.27
CA SER A 396 7.11 11.25 28.95
C SER A 396 5.80 10.55 28.59
N SER A 397 5.52 9.38 29.18
CA SER A 397 4.26 8.66 28.97
C SER A 397 3.07 9.34 29.66
N ILE A 398 3.27 9.95 30.83
CA ILE A 398 2.27 10.81 31.48
C ILE A 398 1.89 11.96 30.55
N LEU A 399 2.89 12.65 29.98
CA LEU A 399 2.64 13.74 29.03
C LEU A 399 1.91 13.28 27.76
N ARG A 400 2.21 12.07 27.26
CA ARG A 400 1.48 11.48 26.12
C ARG A 400 0.02 11.19 26.43
N VAL A 401 -0.30 10.73 27.64
CA VAL A 401 -1.69 10.51 28.07
C VAL A 401 -2.42 11.84 28.26
N LEU A 402 -1.77 12.84 28.87
CA LEU A 402 -2.32 14.19 28.98
C LEU A 402 -2.64 14.81 27.61
N ALA A 403 -1.74 14.65 26.64
CA ALA A 403 -1.91 15.15 25.29
C ALA A 403 -2.90 14.33 24.44
N GLY A 404 -3.50 13.26 24.99
CA GLY A 404 -4.42 12.37 24.27
C GLY A 404 -3.75 11.45 23.24
N LEU A 405 -2.41 11.40 23.19
CA LEU A 405 -1.66 10.55 22.26
C LEU A 405 -1.73 9.08 22.66
N TRP A 406 -1.78 8.78 23.95
CA TRP A 406 -1.99 7.44 24.52
C TRP A 406 -3.33 7.43 25.28
N GLN A 407 -4.10 6.36 25.14
CA GLN A 407 -5.32 6.17 25.93
C GLN A 407 -4.95 5.63 27.31
N ALA A 408 -5.56 6.21 28.35
CA ALA A 408 -5.47 5.66 29.70
C ALA A 408 -6.21 4.31 29.77
N ALA A 409 -5.62 3.34 30.48
CA ALA A 409 -6.27 2.03 30.68
C ALA A 409 -7.42 2.13 31.69
N ASP A 410 -7.27 3.01 32.69
CA ASP A 410 -8.28 3.34 33.69
C ASP A 410 -8.05 4.75 34.22
N GLY A 411 -9.05 5.32 34.90
CA GLY A 411 -9.01 6.64 35.53
C GLY A 411 -9.55 7.78 34.65
N ARG A 412 -9.40 9.01 35.14
CA ARG A 412 -9.89 10.23 34.46
C ARG A 412 -8.77 11.23 34.27
N VAL A 413 -8.75 11.85 33.09
CA VAL A 413 -7.79 12.88 32.70
C VAL A 413 -8.55 14.10 32.23
N ASN A 414 -8.17 15.28 32.70
CA ASN A 414 -8.69 16.55 32.19
C ASN A 414 -7.53 17.49 31.87
N LEU A 415 -7.51 17.98 30.63
CA LEU A 415 -6.57 18.97 30.14
C LEU A 415 -7.36 20.23 29.71
N PRO A 416 -7.02 21.43 30.21
CA PRO A 416 -7.63 22.67 29.74
C PRO A 416 -7.44 22.88 28.23
N SER A 417 -8.42 23.47 27.56
CA SER A 417 -8.39 23.67 26.09
C SER A 417 -7.25 24.58 25.60
N ASP A 418 -6.77 25.51 26.45
CA ASP A 418 -5.68 26.45 26.13
C ASP A 418 -4.32 25.95 26.65
N SER A 419 -4.02 24.67 26.40
CA SER A 419 -2.78 24.03 26.84
C SER A 419 -1.78 23.89 25.68
N PHE A 420 -0.51 24.17 25.95
CA PHE A 420 0.58 24.02 24.99
C PHE A 420 1.58 22.96 25.44
N PHE A 421 2.06 22.14 24.51
CA PHE A 421 3.07 21.10 24.77
C PHE A 421 4.39 21.42 24.07
N VAL A 422 5.49 21.20 24.78
CA VAL A 422 6.84 21.24 24.22
C VAL A 422 7.39 19.81 24.16
N PRO A 423 7.71 19.28 22.97
CA PRO A 423 8.27 17.94 22.86
C PRO A 423 9.71 17.91 23.38
N GLN A 424 10.14 16.73 23.85
CA GLN A 424 11.52 16.51 24.31
C GLN A 424 12.55 16.71 23.18
N ALA A 425 12.22 16.24 21.98
CA ALA A 425 12.99 16.51 20.77
C ALA A 425 12.33 17.69 20.01
N PRO A 426 13.03 18.79 19.77
CA PRO A 426 12.44 19.94 19.10
C PRO A 426 12.03 19.59 17.67
N TYR A 427 10.83 20.02 17.26
CA TYR A 427 10.36 19.88 15.89
C TYR A 427 10.66 21.17 15.10
N LEU A 428 11.48 21.04 14.06
CA LEU A 428 11.76 22.11 13.11
C LEU A 428 11.00 21.83 11.81
N SER A 429 10.01 22.66 11.53
CA SER A 429 9.23 22.63 10.30
C SER A 429 10.05 23.09 9.10
N MET A 430 9.74 22.55 7.93
CA MET A 430 10.32 22.97 6.64
C MET A 430 9.67 24.27 6.14
N ALA A 431 9.72 25.33 6.95
CA ALA A 431 9.10 26.63 6.66
C ALA A 431 10.03 27.80 7.01
N SER A 432 9.57 29.04 6.81
CA SER A 432 10.34 30.22 7.21
C SER A 432 10.51 30.29 8.73
N LEU A 433 11.52 31.03 9.21
CA LEU A 433 11.71 31.25 10.65
C LEU A 433 10.45 31.84 11.32
N GLN A 434 9.75 32.73 10.62
CA GLN A 434 8.48 33.29 11.10
C GLN A 434 7.42 32.19 11.28
N ALA A 435 7.27 31.29 10.31
CA ALA A 435 6.35 30.16 10.41
C ALA A 435 6.76 29.17 11.51
N GLN A 436 8.07 28.97 11.73
CA GLN A 436 8.59 28.13 12.79
C GLN A 436 8.21 28.65 14.18
N VAL A 437 8.36 29.95 14.43
CA VAL A 437 8.04 30.58 15.73
C VAL A 437 6.53 30.64 15.95
N MET A 438 5.75 30.85 14.89
CA MET A 438 4.28 30.91 14.99
C MET A 438 3.63 29.53 15.10
N TYR A 439 4.34 28.43 14.81
CA TYR A 439 3.80 27.07 14.87
C TYR A 439 3.21 26.77 16.27
N PRO A 440 1.97 26.25 16.38
CA PRO A 440 1.10 25.66 15.34
C PRO A 440 0.17 26.65 14.63
N MET A 441 0.23 27.95 14.92
CA MET A 441 -0.57 28.97 14.25
C MET A 441 -0.07 29.22 12.82
N ARG A 442 -0.99 29.60 11.92
CA ARG A 442 -0.63 30.01 10.56
C ARG A 442 -0.05 31.42 10.57
N VAL A 443 0.94 31.65 9.72
CA VAL A 443 1.42 33.01 9.43
C VAL A 443 0.29 33.73 8.68
N PRO A 444 -0.14 34.92 9.12
CA PRO A 444 -1.15 35.69 8.39
C PRO A 444 -0.60 36.07 7.02
N ASP A 445 -1.40 35.87 5.97
CA ASP A 445 -1.06 36.29 4.60
C ASP A 445 -0.92 37.82 4.58
N SER A 446 0.30 38.30 4.31
CA SER A 446 0.64 39.73 4.25
C SER A 446 0.15 40.41 2.98
#